data_AF-A0A950G8C5-F1
#
_entry.id   AF-A0A950G8C5-F1
#
_cell.length_a   1.000
_cell.length_b   1.000
_cell.length_c   1.000
_cell.angle_alpha   90.00
_cell.angle_beta   90.00
_cell.angle_gamma   90.00
#
_symmetry.space_group_name_H-M   'P 1'
#
loop_
_entity.id
_entity.type
_entity.pdbx_description
1 polymer ?
#
loop_
_entity_poly.entity_id
_entity_poly.type
_entity_poly.pdbx_seq_one_letter_code
_entity_poly.pdbx_strand_id
1 'polypeptide(L)'
;MNQKIESPVAAGIALEKYGLTAGTPLLDLDPGEPLSMMERLLGEDMRREGFKLATSVEMFLTGDLNIPEVCQRVWSKWYGSRRAADKVEAVIRSSQGAQQAKFLKKLRHLPPLMLLTVVFGSRGAWSLIKHGLSSESINAIRPDARLPFITEELFAKYPRKQPQGRSYQAQESGELATVARTVEQAWPFMAKLHDHGFYRHATAERLVSVDENCSVIEAGGVSAADLTLFRVSIGLLLSNLLPRIEALAAITRPAVAQSYCTGFEFGGIKHATFDPNVCFWDQVDGDHFEETCKQIALESRMRLEQGDESRFSAQFDDVSANIVRASSLGRVVEAVFSELCCEPIGYEFYYLVRDTLVDCYEALDDAPELDLTPFPDDLLGRALNLLDIQAPDLALLEVGRLRNNIHSEVMRLTGIIAGDKERAERLEAIQNKIRELAVEASLANMKKMGELAGEASKLIESGRGWLLEVFSPAAHEYVAHWHNFYAAIDALPRKGLPAMQHTPPGSADFTPGPGPGDAENAELKELLHLAQADNEHLRRDLDELRASAHRMRNQLANKQETQEENIP
;
A
#
# COMPACT_ATOMS: atom_id res chain seq x y z
N MET A 1 4.43 -44.55 -4.44
CA MET A 1 5.73 -43.85 -4.36
C MET A 1 5.62 -42.56 -5.17
N ASN A 2 5.99 -41.45 -4.53
CA ASN A 2 6.09 -40.07 -5.02
C ASN A 2 4.80 -39.28 -5.25
N GLN A 3 4.33 -38.71 -4.13
CA GLN A 3 3.53 -37.49 -4.05
C GLN A 3 4.28 -36.32 -4.72
N LYS A 4 3.61 -35.60 -5.62
CA LYS A 4 3.87 -34.18 -5.90
C LYS A 4 2.65 -33.42 -5.39
N ILE A 5 2.87 -32.68 -4.31
CA ILE A 5 1.91 -31.70 -3.78
C ILE A 5 2.11 -30.46 -4.65
N GLU A 6 1.22 -30.25 -5.61
CA GLU A 6 1.08 -28.97 -6.31
C GLU A 6 -0.06 -28.21 -5.60
N SER A 7 0.31 -27.19 -4.82
CA SER A 7 -0.62 -26.24 -4.20
C SER A 7 -0.53 -24.91 -4.96
N PRO A 8 -1.55 -24.52 -5.74
CA PRO A 8 -1.56 -23.26 -6.48
C PRO A 8 -2.48 -22.17 -5.86
N VAL A 9 -2.81 -22.23 -4.57
CA VAL A 9 -3.88 -21.36 -4.03
C VAL A 9 -3.38 -20.01 -3.48
N ALA A 10 -2.10 -19.85 -3.14
CA ALA A 10 -1.56 -18.60 -2.56
C ALA A 10 -1.41 -17.42 -3.54
N ALA A 11 -1.60 -17.66 -4.83
CA ALA A 11 -1.53 -16.63 -5.85
C ALA A 11 -2.84 -15.86 -6.01
N GLY A 12 -4.00 -16.48 -5.79
CA GLY A 12 -5.28 -16.09 -6.41
C GLY A 12 -5.93 -14.80 -5.91
N ILE A 13 -5.84 -14.48 -4.61
CA ILE A 13 -6.89 -13.64 -4.00
C ILE A 13 -6.56 -12.13 -3.98
N ALA A 14 -5.30 -11.74 -4.24
CA ALA A 14 -4.94 -10.32 -4.45
C ALA A 14 -5.04 -9.87 -5.92
N LEU A 15 -5.26 -10.80 -6.85
CA LEU A 15 -5.13 -10.56 -8.30
C LEU A 15 -6.40 -10.00 -8.94
N GLU A 16 -7.57 -10.31 -8.39
CA GLU A 16 -8.87 -9.92 -8.98
C GLU A 16 -9.21 -8.44 -8.76
N LYS A 17 -8.72 -7.81 -7.67
CA LYS A 17 -9.01 -6.38 -7.41
C LYS A 17 -8.17 -5.45 -8.30
N TYR A 18 -7.02 -5.91 -8.81
CA TYR A 18 -6.05 -5.10 -9.58
C TYR A 18 -5.73 -5.62 -10.99
N GLY A 19 -6.42 -6.67 -11.47
CA GLY A 19 -6.27 -7.16 -12.84
C GLY A 19 -4.87 -7.68 -13.21
N LEU A 20 -4.05 -8.03 -12.24
CA LEU A 20 -2.69 -8.56 -12.44
C LEU A 20 -2.67 -9.95 -11.84
N THR A 21 -2.72 -11.00 -12.65
CA THR A 21 -2.62 -12.37 -12.16
C THR A 21 -1.17 -12.83 -12.02
N ALA A 22 -0.86 -13.60 -10.98
CA ALA A 22 0.41 -14.28 -10.84
C ALA A 22 0.48 -15.33 -11.95
N GLY A 23 1.25 -15.00 -12.98
CA GLY A 23 1.28 -15.78 -14.22
C GLY A 23 0.52 -15.17 -15.38
N THR A 24 0.13 -13.89 -15.37
CA THR A 24 -0.02 -13.19 -16.66
C THR A 24 1.37 -13.18 -17.29
N PRO A 25 1.65 -13.94 -18.37
CA PRO A 25 2.84 -13.65 -19.12
C PRO A 25 2.74 -12.20 -19.58
N LEU A 26 3.88 -11.53 -19.75
CA LEU A 26 4.04 -10.24 -20.43
C LEU A 26 3.52 -10.24 -21.90
N LEU A 27 2.67 -11.20 -22.30
CA LEU A 27 2.35 -11.60 -23.66
C LEU A 27 0.92 -11.33 -24.14
N ASP A 28 -0.02 -10.87 -23.31
CA ASP A 28 -1.39 -10.56 -23.78
C ASP A 28 -1.61 -9.10 -24.22
N LEU A 29 -0.54 -8.32 -24.38
CA LEU A 29 -0.59 -7.10 -25.18
C LEU A 29 -0.18 -7.45 -26.62
N ASP A 30 -1.19 -7.39 -27.51
CA ASP A 30 -1.11 -7.66 -28.94
C ASP A 30 0.18 -7.07 -29.54
N PRO A 31 1.08 -7.89 -30.13
CA PRO A 31 2.41 -7.46 -30.58
C PRO A 31 2.40 -6.37 -31.68
N GLY A 32 1.22 -6.02 -32.23
CA GLY A 32 1.05 -4.95 -33.21
C GLY A 32 0.77 -3.55 -32.66
N GLU A 33 0.37 -3.40 -31.40
CA GLU A 33 -0.02 -2.10 -30.79
C GLU A 33 1.00 -1.37 -29.89
N PRO A 34 2.15 -1.92 -29.43
CA PRO A 34 2.90 -1.29 -28.33
C PRO A 34 3.55 0.05 -28.69
N LEU A 35 3.92 0.26 -29.96
CA LEU A 35 4.49 1.51 -30.44
C LEU A 35 3.43 2.62 -30.61
N SER A 36 2.26 2.29 -31.16
CA SER A 36 1.17 3.26 -31.35
C SER A 36 0.49 3.61 -30.03
N MET A 37 0.35 2.64 -29.12
CA MET A 37 -0.18 2.85 -27.77
C MET A 37 0.76 3.68 -26.91
N MET A 38 2.08 3.53 -27.04
CA MET A 38 3.05 4.38 -26.34
C MET A 38 3.08 5.80 -26.90
N GLU A 39 3.04 5.99 -28.22
CA GLU A 39 2.91 7.33 -28.82
C GLU A 39 1.59 7.99 -28.42
N ARG A 40 0.52 7.20 -28.24
CA ARG A 40 -0.77 7.70 -27.75
C ARG A 40 -0.74 8.00 -26.26
N LEU A 41 -0.26 7.11 -25.40
CA LEU A 41 -0.20 7.30 -23.94
C LEU A 41 0.81 8.37 -23.55
N LEU A 42 2.05 8.32 -24.07
CA LEU A 42 3.02 9.41 -23.87
C LEU A 42 2.50 10.71 -24.48
N GLY A 43 1.85 10.67 -25.64
CA GLY A 43 1.33 11.86 -26.31
C GLY A 43 0.06 12.43 -25.66
N GLU A 44 -0.79 11.60 -25.06
CA GLU A 44 -2.05 11.97 -24.39
C GLU A 44 -1.78 12.41 -22.95
N ASP A 45 -0.87 11.77 -22.21
CA ASP A 45 -0.47 12.18 -20.85
C ASP A 45 0.33 13.47 -20.86
N MET A 46 1.24 13.62 -21.84
CA MET A 46 1.91 14.90 -22.09
C MET A 46 0.92 16.02 -22.41
N ARG A 47 -0.29 15.71 -22.90
CA ARG A 47 -1.33 16.70 -23.23
C ARG A 47 -2.35 16.89 -22.10
N ARG A 48 -2.67 15.85 -21.32
CA ARG A 48 -3.70 15.84 -20.27
C ARG A 48 -3.22 16.40 -18.94
N GLU A 49 -2.02 16.06 -18.51
CA GLU A 49 -1.55 16.40 -17.16
C GLU A 49 -0.99 17.81 -17.00
N GLY A 50 -1.10 18.66 -18.02
CA GLY A 50 -0.37 19.92 -17.97
C GLY A 50 1.13 19.69 -17.81
N PHE A 51 1.65 18.52 -18.21
CA PHE A 51 2.99 18.42 -18.78
C PHE A 51 3.02 19.36 -19.99
N LYS A 52 3.14 20.65 -19.73
CA LYS A 52 4.13 21.46 -20.42
C LYS A 52 5.48 20.78 -20.13
N LEU A 53 5.70 19.59 -20.68
CA LEU A 53 6.93 19.28 -21.35
C LEU A 53 7.00 20.40 -22.38
N ALA A 54 7.56 21.53 -21.94
CA ALA A 54 7.79 22.68 -22.75
C ALA A 54 8.36 22.10 -24.02
N THR A 55 7.59 22.20 -25.11
CA THR A 55 8.12 21.89 -26.42
C THR A 55 9.43 22.63 -26.47
N SER A 56 10.51 21.88 -26.71
CA SER A 56 11.84 22.39 -26.91
C SER A 56 12.47 23.13 -25.71
N VAL A 57 13.54 22.54 -25.18
CA VAL A 57 14.75 23.32 -24.88
C VAL A 57 14.73 24.11 -23.54
N GLU A 58 13.80 23.83 -22.62
CA GLU A 58 13.75 24.57 -21.34
C GLU A 58 14.04 23.71 -20.09
N MET A 59 14.07 22.38 -20.21
CA MET A 59 14.34 21.45 -19.09
C MET A 59 15.83 21.35 -18.70
N PHE A 60 16.63 22.40 -18.91
CA PHE A 60 18.07 22.25 -18.76
C PHE A 60 18.51 22.30 -17.32
N LEU A 61 19.54 21.51 -17.06
CA LEU A 61 20.36 21.52 -15.87
C LEU A 61 20.60 22.97 -15.41
N THR A 62 20.53 23.20 -14.10
CA THR A 62 20.87 24.42 -13.33
C THR A 62 21.03 25.72 -14.10
N GLY A 63 20.31 26.78 -13.71
CA GLY A 63 20.45 28.12 -14.31
C GLY A 63 21.90 28.64 -14.39
N ASP A 64 22.78 28.15 -13.51
CA ASP A 64 24.22 28.43 -13.49
C ASP A 64 24.96 28.01 -14.79
N LEU A 65 24.45 27.01 -15.52
CA LEU A 65 25.01 26.56 -16.80
C LEU A 65 24.66 27.47 -17.98
N ASN A 66 23.81 28.48 -17.78
CA ASN A 66 23.63 29.55 -18.75
C ASN A 66 24.84 30.50 -18.78
N ILE A 67 25.73 30.43 -17.79
CA ILE A 67 26.98 31.20 -17.76
C ILE A 67 28.06 30.44 -18.56
N PRO A 68 28.55 30.97 -19.70
CA PRO A 68 29.46 30.22 -20.59
C PRO A 68 30.71 29.69 -19.91
N GLU A 69 31.31 30.45 -18.99
CA GLU A 69 32.52 30.08 -18.26
C GLU A 69 32.28 28.94 -17.25
N VAL A 70 31.09 28.92 -16.63
CA VAL A 70 30.67 27.84 -15.73
C VAL A 70 30.39 26.58 -16.53
N CYS A 71 29.59 26.70 -17.59
CA CYS A 71 29.28 25.63 -18.53
C CYS A 71 30.56 24.99 -19.08
N GLN A 72 31.54 25.80 -19.48
CA GLN A 72 32.81 25.32 -20.00
C GLN A 72 33.60 24.52 -18.98
N ARG A 73 33.70 25.02 -17.76
CA ARG A 73 34.43 24.36 -16.68
C ARG A 73 33.81 23.02 -16.31
N VAL A 74 32.49 22.99 -16.21
CA VAL A 74 31.70 21.80 -15.87
C VAL A 74 31.87 20.74 -16.95
N TRP A 75 31.58 21.04 -18.21
CA TRP A 75 31.69 20.07 -19.30
C TRP A 75 33.12 19.62 -19.57
N SER A 76 34.10 20.50 -19.37
CA SER A 76 35.51 20.09 -19.43
C SER A 76 35.87 19.08 -18.34
N LYS A 77 35.23 19.15 -17.16
CA LYS A 77 35.43 18.17 -16.09
C LYS A 77 34.80 16.83 -16.49
N TRP A 78 33.56 16.84 -16.96
CA TRP A 78 32.83 15.65 -17.43
C TRP A 78 33.51 14.93 -18.60
N TYR A 79 33.97 15.66 -19.61
CA TYR A 79 34.70 15.08 -20.75
C TYR A 79 36.22 15.00 -20.55
N GLY A 80 36.73 15.38 -19.38
CA GLY A 80 38.15 15.41 -19.03
C GLY A 80 38.97 16.55 -19.64
N SER A 81 38.54 17.13 -20.77
CA SER A 81 39.18 18.33 -21.35
C SER A 81 38.20 19.14 -22.19
N ARG A 82 38.51 20.44 -22.36
CA ARG A 82 37.79 21.32 -23.30
C ARG A 82 37.77 20.76 -24.72
N ARG A 83 38.93 20.29 -25.21
CA ARG A 83 39.06 19.75 -26.57
C ARG A 83 38.20 18.51 -26.78
N ALA A 84 38.01 17.68 -25.75
CA ALA A 84 37.11 16.54 -25.81
C ALA A 84 35.65 17.00 -25.89
N ALA A 85 35.25 17.95 -25.06
CA ALA A 85 33.89 18.52 -25.10
C ALA A 85 33.57 19.16 -26.46
N ASP A 86 34.50 19.92 -27.03
CA ASP A 86 34.36 20.54 -28.37
C ASP A 86 34.24 19.47 -29.47
N LYS A 87 34.97 18.36 -29.37
CA LYS A 87 34.84 17.22 -30.31
C LYS A 87 33.46 16.58 -30.23
N VAL A 88 32.96 16.36 -29.02
CA VAL A 88 31.62 15.78 -28.78
C VAL A 88 30.54 16.68 -29.38
N GLU A 89 30.67 18.00 -29.22
CA GLU A 89 29.78 18.97 -29.84
C GLU A 89 29.81 18.90 -31.37
N ALA A 90 31.00 18.85 -31.97
CA ALA A 90 31.14 18.73 -33.42
C ALA A 90 30.45 17.46 -33.95
N VAL A 91 30.58 16.34 -33.23
CA VAL A 91 29.89 15.08 -33.56
C VAL A 91 28.37 15.28 -33.54
N ILE A 92 27.81 15.85 -32.47
CA ILE A 92 26.37 16.12 -32.35
C ILE A 92 25.87 17.01 -33.49
N ARG A 93 26.60 18.08 -33.83
CA ARG A 93 26.21 19.01 -34.91
C ARG A 93 26.32 18.40 -36.31
N SER A 94 27.16 17.39 -36.47
CA SER A 94 27.39 16.70 -37.75
C SER A 94 26.37 15.60 -38.07
N SER A 95 25.43 15.32 -37.18
CA SER A 95 24.39 14.29 -37.34
C SER A 95 23.48 14.55 -38.57
N GLN A 96 23.23 13.53 -39.39
CA GLN A 96 22.75 13.68 -40.78
C GLN A 96 21.27 13.34 -41.04
N GLY A 97 20.45 13.04 -40.03
CA GLY A 97 19.03 12.72 -40.22
C GLY A 97 18.14 13.95 -40.47
N ALA A 98 17.08 13.80 -41.27
CA ALA A 98 16.17 14.91 -41.61
C ALA A 98 15.43 15.50 -40.38
N GLN A 99 15.00 14.66 -39.44
CA GLN A 99 14.41 15.12 -38.17
C GLN A 99 15.45 15.77 -37.23
N GLN A 100 16.66 15.21 -37.17
CA GLN A 100 17.80 15.75 -36.42
C GLN A 100 18.19 17.13 -36.94
N ALA A 101 18.27 17.31 -38.26
CA ALA A 101 18.60 18.58 -38.89
C ALA A 101 17.60 19.68 -38.52
N LYS A 102 16.30 19.36 -38.43
CA LYS A 102 15.25 20.31 -38.00
C LYS A 102 15.40 20.69 -36.53
N PHE A 103 15.70 19.72 -35.66
CA PHE A 103 15.97 19.95 -34.23
C PHE A 103 17.24 20.78 -34.02
N LEU A 104 18.36 20.34 -34.58
CA LEU A 104 19.65 21.03 -34.50
C LEU A 104 19.59 22.44 -35.11
N LYS A 105 18.81 22.66 -36.18
CA LYS A 105 18.58 24.00 -36.76
C LYS A 105 17.96 24.95 -35.74
N LYS A 106 17.01 24.48 -34.91
CA LYS A 106 16.44 25.28 -33.82
C LYS A 106 17.49 25.62 -32.76
N LEU A 107 18.50 24.78 -32.57
CA LEU A 107 19.56 24.93 -31.55
C LEU A 107 20.86 25.55 -32.05
N ARG A 108 20.93 25.99 -33.31
CA ARG A 108 22.16 26.58 -33.90
C ARG A 108 22.66 27.81 -33.17
N HIS A 109 21.77 28.55 -32.52
CA HIS A 109 22.09 29.76 -31.78
C HIS A 109 22.69 29.48 -30.39
N LEU A 110 22.60 28.24 -29.90
CA LEU A 110 23.14 27.90 -28.59
C LEU A 110 24.67 27.75 -28.64
N PRO A 111 25.38 28.28 -27.63
CA PRO A 111 26.80 28.02 -27.42
C PRO A 111 27.11 26.52 -27.39
N PRO A 112 28.30 26.09 -27.85
CA PRO A 112 28.69 24.67 -27.96
C PRO A 112 28.38 23.82 -26.73
N LEU A 113 28.71 24.31 -25.54
CA LEU A 113 28.59 23.53 -24.30
C LEU A 113 27.19 23.63 -23.68
N MET A 114 26.43 24.68 -24.02
CA MET A 114 25.00 24.73 -23.74
C MET A 114 24.24 23.69 -24.57
N LEU A 115 24.63 23.47 -25.84
CA LEU A 115 24.07 22.39 -26.67
C LEU A 115 24.27 21.00 -26.03
N LEU A 116 25.42 20.75 -25.40
CA LEU A 116 25.65 19.48 -24.69
C LEU A 116 24.66 19.32 -23.52
N THR A 117 24.51 20.38 -22.73
CA THR A 117 23.50 20.47 -21.66
C THR A 117 22.10 20.16 -22.18
N VAL A 118 21.79 20.64 -23.38
CA VAL A 118 20.50 20.40 -24.03
C VAL A 118 20.28 18.96 -24.40
N VAL A 119 21.27 18.37 -25.05
CA VAL A 119 21.17 17.03 -25.63
C VAL A 119 21.15 15.98 -24.53
N PHE A 120 21.96 16.14 -23.47
CA PHE A 120 22.05 15.17 -22.39
C PHE A 120 21.04 15.39 -21.26
N GLY A 121 20.56 16.63 -21.06
CA GLY A 121 19.51 16.93 -20.10
C GLY A 121 18.10 16.54 -20.57
N SER A 122 17.93 16.02 -21.79
CA SER A 122 16.63 15.62 -22.32
C SER A 122 16.70 14.26 -23.01
N ARG A 123 15.94 13.31 -22.48
CA ARG A 123 15.80 11.96 -23.07
C ARG A 123 15.31 11.99 -24.52
N GLY A 124 14.39 12.91 -24.85
CA GLY A 124 13.90 13.10 -26.21
C GLY A 124 14.92 13.75 -27.16
N ALA A 125 15.71 14.71 -26.66
CA ALA A 125 16.80 15.29 -27.46
C ALA A 125 17.90 14.26 -27.73
N TRP A 126 18.28 13.49 -26.71
CA TRP A 126 19.24 12.40 -26.83
C TRP A 126 18.77 11.31 -27.80
N SER A 127 17.51 10.87 -27.71
CA SER A 127 16.98 9.84 -28.60
C SER A 127 17.00 10.30 -30.07
N LEU A 128 16.64 11.56 -30.32
CA LEU A 128 16.72 12.14 -31.67
C LEU A 128 18.15 12.12 -32.20
N ILE A 129 19.15 12.46 -31.39
CA ILE A 129 20.55 12.54 -31.83
C ILE A 129 21.20 11.16 -31.95
N LYS A 130 20.98 10.23 -31.02
CA LYS A 130 21.66 8.92 -30.97
C LYS A 130 21.44 8.09 -32.24
N HIS A 131 20.25 8.14 -32.84
CA HIS A 131 19.91 7.33 -34.02
C HIS A 131 20.70 7.72 -35.28
N GLY A 132 21.34 8.89 -35.31
CA GLY A 132 22.17 9.35 -36.43
C GLY A 132 23.66 9.15 -36.24
N LEU A 133 24.08 8.46 -35.18
CA LEU A 133 25.48 8.30 -34.79
C LEU A 133 25.89 6.84 -34.78
N SER A 134 27.17 6.55 -35.09
CA SER A 134 27.73 5.21 -34.93
C SER A 134 27.82 4.83 -33.44
N SER A 135 27.79 3.54 -33.11
CA SER A 135 27.95 3.07 -31.72
C SER A 135 29.23 3.56 -31.06
N GLU A 136 30.31 3.67 -31.84
CA GLU A 136 31.59 4.25 -31.39
C GLU A 136 31.46 5.73 -31.03
N SER A 137 30.73 6.50 -31.87
CA SER A 137 30.45 7.91 -31.59
C SER A 137 29.55 8.07 -30.36
N ILE A 138 28.53 7.21 -30.21
CA ILE A 138 27.64 7.20 -29.04
C ILE A 138 28.42 6.97 -27.75
N ASN A 139 29.37 6.02 -27.74
CA ASN A 139 30.20 5.74 -26.58
C ASN A 139 31.17 6.89 -26.28
N ALA A 140 31.70 7.56 -27.31
CA ALA A 140 32.63 8.68 -27.15
C ALA A 140 31.96 9.97 -26.61
N ILE A 141 30.66 10.14 -26.83
CA ILE A 141 29.92 11.35 -26.42
C ILE A 141 29.20 11.23 -25.08
N ARG A 142 29.14 10.02 -24.50
CA ARG A 142 28.37 9.69 -23.31
C ARG A 142 29.03 10.20 -22.01
N PRO A 143 28.48 11.22 -21.32
CA PRO A 143 29.10 11.78 -20.12
C PRO A 143 28.98 10.86 -18.89
N ASP A 144 28.04 9.92 -18.91
CA ASP A 144 27.82 8.88 -17.90
C ASP A 144 29.03 7.97 -17.69
N ALA A 145 29.88 7.76 -18.71
CA ALA A 145 31.11 6.99 -18.57
C ALA A 145 32.10 7.58 -17.54
N ARG A 146 31.96 8.87 -17.21
CA ARG A 146 32.84 9.59 -16.27
C ARG A 146 32.15 9.85 -14.93
N LEU A 147 30.88 9.47 -14.81
CA LEU A 147 30.07 9.62 -13.60
C LEU A 147 30.75 8.98 -12.38
N PRO A 148 31.22 7.71 -12.40
CA PRO A 148 31.84 7.11 -11.21
C PRO A 148 33.08 7.85 -10.73
N PHE A 149 33.95 8.29 -11.65
CA PHE A 149 35.18 9.00 -11.31
C PHE A 149 34.89 10.39 -10.71
N ILE A 150 33.92 11.11 -11.28
CA ILE A 150 33.58 12.45 -10.80
C ILE A 150 32.86 12.38 -9.46
N THR A 151 31.94 11.43 -9.28
CA THR A 151 31.26 11.24 -7.99
C THR A 151 32.27 10.83 -6.92
N GLU A 152 33.19 9.92 -7.21
CA GLU A 152 34.28 9.56 -6.28
C GLU A 152 35.15 10.78 -5.90
N GLU A 153 35.58 11.59 -6.87
CA GLU A 153 36.36 12.80 -6.60
C GLU A 153 35.59 13.81 -5.74
N LEU A 154 34.31 14.03 -6.04
CA LEU A 154 33.44 14.93 -5.30
C LEU A 154 33.23 14.44 -3.87
N PHE A 155 32.92 13.15 -3.70
CA PHE A 155 32.70 12.55 -2.40
C PHE A 155 33.97 12.52 -1.54
N ALA A 156 35.15 12.27 -2.13
CA ALA A 156 36.42 12.37 -1.44
C ALA A 156 36.73 13.78 -0.90
N LYS A 157 36.21 14.84 -1.54
CA LYS A 157 36.32 16.23 -1.06
C LYS A 157 35.35 16.55 0.07
N TYR A 158 34.23 15.83 0.18
CA TYR A 158 33.17 16.07 1.16
C TYR A 158 32.86 14.83 2.05
N PRO A 159 33.87 14.17 2.66
CA PRO A 159 33.70 12.87 3.31
C PRO A 159 32.85 12.91 4.58
N ARG A 160 32.87 14.03 5.31
CA ARG A 160 32.08 14.21 6.55
C ARG A 160 30.59 14.48 6.31
N LYS A 161 30.17 14.61 5.05
CA LYS A 161 28.80 14.98 4.65
C LYS A 161 28.07 13.82 3.98
N GLN A 162 28.69 12.65 3.92
CA GLN A 162 28.03 11.45 3.43
C GLN A 162 27.21 10.81 4.55
N PRO A 163 25.96 10.39 4.29
CA PRO A 163 25.36 9.33 5.09
C PRO A 163 26.26 8.10 4.93
N GLN A 164 26.93 7.69 6.01
CA GLN A 164 27.97 6.65 6.00
C GLN A 164 27.55 5.43 5.16
N GLY A 165 28.22 5.20 4.03
CA GLY A 165 28.27 3.91 3.34
C GLY A 165 26.98 3.35 2.75
N ARG A 166 25.91 4.13 2.49
CA ARG A 166 24.64 3.57 2.00
C ARG A 166 24.74 2.88 0.64
N SER A 167 25.39 3.45 -0.38
CA SER A 167 25.60 2.76 -1.67
C SER A 167 26.51 1.54 -1.53
N TYR A 168 27.63 1.69 -0.81
CA TYR A 168 28.62 0.63 -0.64
C TYR A 168 28.07 -0.57 0.17
N GLN A 169 27.32 -0.32 1.24
CA GLN A 169 26.65 -1.37 2.04
C GLN A 169 25.44 -1.97 1.32
N ALA A 170 24.67 -1.18 0.55
CA ALA A 170 23.58 -1.69 -0.27
C ALA A 170 24.11 -2.61 -1.39
N GLN A 171 25.26 -2.26 -1.99
CA GLN A 171 25.93 -3.07 -3.02
C GLN A 171 26.66 -4.29 -2.45
N GLU A 172 27.32 -4.17 -1.28
CA GLU A 172 28.04 -5.28 -0.65
C GLU A 172 27.14 -6.29 0.09
N SER A 173 26.01 -5.85 0.66
CA SER A 173 25.12 -6.75 1.41
C SER A 173 24.42 -7.79 0.52
N GLY A 174 24.23 -7.50 -0.78
CA GLY A 174 23.55 -8.38 -1.73
C GLY A 174 22.06 -8.63 -1.42
N GLU A 175 21.53 -8.07 -0.34
CA GLU A 175 20.14 -8.25 0.08
C GLU A 175 19.24 -7.21 -0.59
N LEU A 176 18.57 -7.62 -1.66
CA LEU A 176 17.66 -6.78 -2.45
C LEU A 176 16.59 -6.06 -1.60
N ALA A 177 16.08 -6.72 -0.56
CA ALA A 177 15.12 -6.13 0.38
C ALA A 177 15.69 -4.98 1.23
N THR A 178 16.99 -5.01 1.51
CA THR A 178 17.70 -3.96 2.26
C THR A 178 17.98 -2.76 1.35
N VAL A 179 18.33 -3.01 0.09
CA VAL A 179 18.44 -1.95 -0.94
C VAL A 179 17.08 -1.27 -1.17
N ALA A 180 16.01 -2.06 -1.35
CA ALA A 180 14.65 -1.54 -1.54
C ALA A 180 14.23 -0.65 -0.37
N ARG A 181 14.43 -1.10 0.87
CA ARG A 181 14.13 -0.28 2.07
C ARG A 181 14.94 1.02 2.13
N THR A 182 16.21 0.99 1.72
CA THR A 182 17.04 2.20 1.65
C THR A 182 16.47 3.19 0.63
N VAL A 183 16.03 2.69 -0.52
CA VAL A 183 15.37 3.51 -1.56
C VAL A 183 14.05 4.07 -1.05
N GLU A 184 13.21 3.26 -0.40
CA GLU A 184 11.92 3.70 0.15
C GLU A 184 12.08 4.79 1.20
N GLN A 185 13.12 4.72 2.03
CA GLN A 185 13.42 5.75 3.03
C GLN A 185 13.86 7.06 2.38
N ALA A 186 14.67 7.00 1.31
CA ALA A 186 15.12 8.19 0.60
C ALA A 186 14.06 8.76 -0.36
N TRP A 187 13.17 7.90 -0.86
CA TRP A 187 12.18 8.18 -1.91
C TRP A 187 10.84 7.51 -1.56
N PRO A 188 10.02 8.10 -0.67
CA PRO A 188 8.83 7.45 -0.12
C PRO A 188 7.80 6.96 -1.16
N PHE A 189 7.72 7.62 -2.33
CA PHE A 189 6.85 7.18 -3.42
C PHE A 189 7.21 5.78 -3.97
N MET A 190 8.43 5.29 -3.75
CA MET A 190 8.85 3.97 -4.22
C MET A 190 8.22 2.81 -3.42
N ALA A 191 7.78 3.04 -2.18
CA ALA A 191 7.22 1.96 -1.35
C ALA A 191 6.01 1.29 -2.01
N LYS A 192 5.02 2.09 -2.42
CA LYS A 192 3.83 1.59 -3.11
C LYS A 192 4.18 0.92 -4.44
N LEU A 193 5.17 1.44 -5.19
CA LEU A 193 5.64 0.82 -6.43
C LEU A 193 6.28 -0.55 -6.18
N HIS A 194 7.14 -0.68 -5.18
CA HIS A 194 7.75 -1.94 -4.78
C HIS A 194 6.72 -2.97 -4.30
N ASP A 195 5.73 -2.53 -3.51
CA ASP A 195 4.63 -3.37 -3.05
C ASP A 195 3.81 -3.95 -4.21
N HIS A 196 3.76 -3.24 -5.35
CA HIS A 196 3.12 -3.70 -6.59
C HIS A 196 4.07 -4.46 -7.53
N GLY A 197 5.28 -4.80 -7.07
CA GLY A 197 6.26 -5.55 -7.86
C GLY A 197 7.03 -4.72 -8.87
N PHE A 198 7.01 -3.39 -8.77
CA PHE A 198 7.79 -2.50 -9.62
C PHE A 198 9.13 -2.11 -8.97
N TYR A 199 9.96 -3.12 -8.72
CA TYR A 199 11.36 -2.92 -8.33
C TYR A 199 12.28 -3.30 -9.49
N ARG A 200 13.26 -2.43 -9.77
CA ARG A 200 14.36 -2.72 -10.70
C ARG A 200 15.67 -2.37 -10.04
N HIS A 201 16.64 -3.27 -10.12
CA HIS A 201 17.91 -3.05 -9.43
C HIS A 201 18.64 -1.80 -9.96
N ALA A 202 18.71 -1.63 -11.27
CA ALA A 202 19.36 -0.46 -11.88
C ALA A 202 18.66 0.88 -11.56
N THR A 203 17.35 0.86 -11.29
CA THR A 203 16.62 2.07 -10.87
C THR A 203 16.94 2.38 -9.41
N ALA A 204 16.93 1.37 -8.55
CA ALA A 204 17.28 1.49 -7.14
C ALA A 204 18.70 2.05 -6.95
N GLU A 205 19.71 1.51 -7.65
CA GLU A 205 21.10 1.98 -7.56
C GLU A 205 21.25 3.47 -7.94
N ARG A 206 20.53 3.91 -8.97
CA ARG A 206 20.54 5.31 -9.40
C ARG A 206 19.86 6.21 -8.38
N LEU A 207 18.71 5.80 -7.84
CA LEU A 207 18.02 6.55 -6.80
C LEU A 207 18.85 6.66 -5.51
N VAL A 208 19.59 5.60 -5.14
CA VAL A 208 20.57 5.66 -4.04
C VAL A 208 21.69 6.65 -4.36
N SER A 209 22.25 6.59 -5.57
CA SER A 209 23.29 7.53 -6.00
C SER A 209 22.78 8.98 -5.96
N VAL A 210 21.54 9.24 -6.41
CA VAL A 210 20.92 10.56 -6.34
C VAL A 210 20.74 11.01 -4.89
N ASP A 211 20.30 10.13 -3.98
CA ASP A 211 20.16 10.41 -2.54
C ASP A 211 21.49 10.86 -1.92
N GLU A 212 22.60 10.21 -2.28
CA GLU A 212 23.93 10.60 -1.79
C GLU A 212 24.36 11.98 -2.28
N ASN A 213 24.09 12.29 -3.56
CA ASN A 213 24.34 13.63 -4.10
C ASN A 213 23.47 14.67 -3.37
N CYS A 214 22.18 14.38 -3.15
CA CYS A 214 21.26 15.27 -2.43
C CYS A 214 21.72 15.51 -1.00
N SER A 215 22.09 14.45 -0.28
CA SER A 215 22.54 14.52 1.11
C SER A 215 23.77 15.43 1.29
N VAL A 216 24.74 15.37 0.37
CA VAL A 216 25.93 16.24 0.43
C VAL A 216 25.57 17.70 0.15
N ILE A 217 24.67 17.96 -0.81
CA ILE A 217 24.17 19.31 -1.10
C ILE A 217 23.42 19.88 0.11
N GLU A 218 22.49 19.10 0.67
CA GLU A 218 21.60 19.48 1.77
C GLU A 218 22.36 19.68 3.09
N ALA A 219 23.46 18.94 3.30
CA ALA A 219 24.38 19.19 4.42
C ALA A 219 25.09 20.55 4.35
N GLY A 220 25.01 21.26 3.22
CA GLY A 220 25.52 22.62 3.05
C GLY A 220 27.05 22.70 2.94
N GLY A 221 27.59 23.90 2.67
CA GLY A 221 29.04 24.15 2.62
C GLY A 221 29.77 23.49 1.43
N VAL A 222 29.06 23.23 0.34
CA VAL A 222 29.63 22.82 -0.96
C VAL A 222 29.99 24.07 -1.76
N SER A 223 31.14 24.07 -2.42
CA SER A 223 31.54 25.20 -3.27
C SER A 223 30.56 25.38 -4.44
N ALA A 224 30.35 26.61 -4.93
CA ALA A 224 29.42 26.85 -6.05
C ALA A 224 29.79 26.04 -7.32
N ALA A 225 31.09 25.85 -7.57
CA ALA A 225 31.58 25.06 -8.69
C ALA A 225 31.25 23.56 -8.52
N ASP A 226 31.46 23.00 -7.33
CA ASP A 226 31.14 21.60 -7.05
C ASP A 226 29.63 21.37 -6.95
N LEU A 227 28.86 22.34 -6.47
CA LEU A 227 27.39 22.30 -6.43
C LEU A 227 26.83 22.11 -7.85
N THR A 228 27.38 22.84 -8.82
CA THR A 228 26.99 22.66 -10.23
C THR A 228 27.34 21.26 -10.73
N LEU A 229 28.51 20.71 -10.35
CA LEU A 229 28.88 19.34 -10.71
C LEU A 229 27.93 18.30 -10.11
N PHE A 230 27.57 18.41 -8.83
CA PHE A 230 26.59 17.53 -8.18
C PHE A 230 25.22 17.58 -8.86
N ARG A 231 24.72 18.77 -9.18
CA ARG A 231 23.43 18.93 -9.87
C ARG A 231 23.45 18.33 -11.30
N VAL A 232 24.57 18.43 -12.02
CA VAL A 232 24.75 17.71 -13.29
C VAL A 232 24.76 16.20 -13.09
N SER A 233 25.43 15.69 -12.06
CA SER A 233 25.38 14.25 -11.71
C SER A 233 23.95 13.78 -11.47
N ILE A 234 23.15 14.54 -10.70
CA ILE A 234 21.74 14.24 -10.43
C ILE A 234 20.94 14.14 -11.74
N GLY A 235 21.03 15.14 -12.62
CA GLY A 235 20.30 15.11 -13.88
C GLY A 235 20.76 13.98 -14.82
N LEU A 236 22.06 13.64 -14.86
CA LEU A 236 22.55 12.50 -15.63
C LEU A 236 22.06 11.14 -15.09
N LEU A 237 21.97 11.00 -13.76
CA LEU A 237 21.41 9.81 -13.12
C LEU A 237 19.91 9.65 -13.39
N LEU A 238 19.15 10.75 -13.30
CA LEU A 238 17.68 10.75 -13.47
C LEU A 238 17.23 10.71 -14.94
N SER A 239 17.95 11.35 -15.86
CA SER A 239 17.60 11.38 -17.30
C SER A 239 17.53 9.99 -17.97
N ASN A 240 18.14 8.97 -17.35
CA ASN A 240 18.10 7.59 -17.80
C ASN A 240 16.96 6.76 -17.14
N LEU A 241 16.17 7.37 -16.26
CA LEU A 241 14.96 6.79 -15.65
C LEU A 241 13.72 7.17 -16.48
N LEU A 242 12.57 6.70 -16.02
CA LEU A 242 11.28 7.14 -16.56
C LEU A 242 11.03 8.60 -16.18
N PRO A 243 10.51 9.44 -17.10
CA PRO A 243 10.18 10.83 -16.82
C PRO A 243 9.26 11.00 -15.60
N ARG A 244 8.36 10.04 -15.36
CA ARG A 244 7.52 10.03 -14.15
C ARG A 244 8.35 9.88 -12.88
N ILE A 245 9.29 8.94 -12.83
CA ILE A 245 10.18 8.76 -11.65
C ILE A 245 11.05 10.00 -11.44
N GLU A 246 11.54 10.62 -12.52
CA GLU A 246 12.27 11.89 -12.47
C GLU A 246 11.42 13.02 -11.86
N ALA A 247 10.17 13.17 -12.31
CA ALA A 247 9.25 14.16 -11.76
C ALA A 247 8.94 13.93 -10.27
N LEU A 248 8.70 12.68 -9.88
CA LEU A 248 8.48 12.29 -8.48
C LEU A 248 9.69 12.62 -7.60
N ALA A 249 10.90 12.32 -8.07
CA ALA A 249 12.14 12.66 -7.36
C ALA A 249 12.31 14.19 -7.22
N ALA A 250 11.98 14.96 -8.26
CA ALA A 250 12.05 16.41 -8.22
C ALA A 250 11.01 17.05 -7.30
N ILE A 251 9.80 16.50 -7.23
CA ILE A 251 8.75 16.98 -6.31
C ILE A 251 9.12 16.68 -4.86
N THR A 252 9.68 15.49 -4.59
CA THR A 252 9.95 15.05 -3.23
C THR A 252 11.20 15.66 -2.61
N ARG A 253 12.19 16.13 -3.41
CA ARG A 253 13.44 16.68 -2.85
C ARG A 253 13.89 18.01 -3.47
N PRO A 254 14.22 19.03 -2.64
CA PRO A 254 14.64 20.34 -3.12
C PRO A 254 15.92 20.30 -3.95
N ALA A 255 16.90 19.47 -3.56
CA ALA A 255 18.18 19.37 -4.27
C ALA A 255 17.99 18.85 -5.72
N VAL A 256 17.03 17.95 -5.93
CA VAL A 256 16.65 17.48 -7.25
C VAL A 256 15.93 18.60 -8.00
N ALA A 257 14.91 19.24 -7.41
CA ALA A 257 14.20 20.35 -8.05
C ALA A 257 15.14 21.46 -8.55
N GLN A 258 16.12 21.85 -7.74
CA GLN A 258 17.12 22.87 -8.07
C GLN A 258 18.14 22.44 -9.12
N SER A 259 18.19 21.15 -9.45
CA SER A 259 19.02 20.64 -10.54
C SER A 259 18.45 21.00 -11.91
N TYR A 260 17.21 21.47 -11.99
CA TYR A 260 16.51 21.83 -13.22
C TYR A 260 16.11 23.32 -13.25
N CYS A 261 15.96 23.87 -14.45
CA CYS A 261 15.48 25.25 -14.64
C CYS A 261 13.95 25.38 -14.59
N THR A 262 13.21 24.29 -14.79
CA THR A 262 11.74 24.26 -14.80
C THR A 262 11.22 23.55 -13.56
N GLY A 263 10.11 24.04 -13.01
CA GLY A 263 9.39 23.35 -11.94
C GLY A 263 8.71 22.08 -12.48
N PHE A 264 8.68 21.04 -11.65
CA PHE A 264 7.95 19.81 -11.93
C PHE A 264 6.55 19.86 -11.30
N GLU A 265 5.60 19.26 -12.00
CA GLU A 265 4.23 19.04 -11.55
C GLU A 265 3.84 17.61 -11.94
N PHE A 266 3.16 16.89 -11.04
CA PHE A 266 2.68 15.53 -11.25
C PHE A 266 1.33 15.38 -10.56
N GLY A 267 0.27 15.07 -11.30
CA GLY A 267 -1.09 14.96 -10.76
C GLY A 267 -1.50 16.15 -9.87
N GLY A 268 -1.18 17.38 -10.31
CA GLY A 268 -1.46 18.62 -9.57
C GLY A 268 -0.50 18.96 -8.43
N ILE A 269 0.44 18.07 -8.07
CA ILE A 269 1.40 18.28 -6.98
C ILE A 269 2.70 18.88 -7.52
N LYS A 270 3.21 19.91 -6.82
CA LYS A 270 4.53 20.52 -7.02
C LYS A 270 5.38 20.32 -5.78
N HIS A 271 6.68 20.55 -5.91
CA HIS A 271 7.57 20.58 -4.74
C HIS A 271 7.07 21.52 -3.62
N ALA A 272 6.46 22.66 -3.99
CA ALA A 272 5.94 23.63 -3.04
C ALA A 272 4.63 23.22 -2.35
N THR A 273 3.89 22.25 -2.91
CA THR A 273 2.58 21.80 -2.39
C THR A 273 2.62 20.37 -1.85
N PHE A 274 3.75 19.68 -1.99
CA PHE A 274 3.95 18.33 -1.48
C PHE A 274 4.04 18.34 0.06
N ASP A 275 3.19 17.55 0.71
CA ASP A 275 3.29 17.28 2.15
C ASP A 275 4.13 16.01 2.39
N PRO A 276 5.32 16.12 3.02
CA PRO A 276 6.17 14.96 3.28
C PRO A 276 5.59 14.01 4.34
N ASN A 277 4.57 14.41 5.12
CA ASN A 277 3.98 13.58 6.17
C ASN A 277 2.85 12.67 5.66
N VAL A 278 2.39 12.88 4.43
CA VAL A 278 1.32 12.10 3.80
C VAL A 278 1.94 11.26 2.68
N CYS A 279 1.44 10.03 2.48
CA CYS A 279 1.84 9.20 1.35
C CYS A 279 1.66 10.00 0.04
N PHE A 280 2.70 10.02 -0.80
CA PHE A 280 2.65 10.77 -2.06
C PHE A 280 1.45 10.37 -2.92
N TRP A 281 1.20 9.07 -3.05
CA TRP A 281 0.14 8.54 -3.91
C TRP A 281 -1.28 8.83 -3.41
N ASP A 282 -1.44 9.22 -2.14
CA ASP A 282 -2.74 9.57 -1.57
C ASP A 282 -3.02 11.07 -1.71
N GLN A 283 -2.00 11.86 -2.09
CA GLN A 283 -2.13 13.29 -2.41
C GLN A 283 -2.42 13.53 -3.91
N VAL A 284 -2.25 12.51 -4.74
CA VAL A 284 -2.35 12.59 -6.20
C VAL A 284 -3.76 12.20 -6.62
N ASP A 285 -4.43 13.05 -7.38
CA ASP A 285 -5.78 12.79 -7.88
C ASP A 285 -5.79 11.71 -9.00
N GLY A 286 -6.78 10.82 -9.01
CA GLY A 286 -7.04 9.91 -10.14
C GLY A 286 -6.06 8.74 -10.32
N ASP A 287 -5.99 8.19 -11.55
CA ASP A 287 -5.36 6.90 -11.85
C ASP A 287 -3.82 6.99 -12.08
N HIS A 288 -3.17 8.06 -11.62
CA HIS A 288 -1.75 8.33 -11.91
C HIS A 288 -0.81 7.24 -11.36
N PHE A 289 -1.17 6.59 -10.25
CA PHE A 289 -0.41 5.45 -9.74
C PHE A 289 -0.45 4.28 -10.74
N GLU A 290 -1.63 3.86 -11.17
CA GLU A 290 -1.83 2.74 -12.09
C GLU A 290 -1.15 2.98 -13.45
N GLU A 291 -1.23 4.21 -13.94
CA GLU A 291 -0.57 4.61 -15.17
C GLU A 291 0.96 4.59 -15.03
N THR A 292 1.49 4.89 -13.84
CA THR A 292 2.94 4.82 -13.59
C THR A 292 3.40 3.37 -13.65
N CYS A 293 2.65 2.48 -13.00
CA CYS A 293 2.84 1.03 -13.07
C CYS A 293 2.81 0.51 -14.52
N LYS A 294 1.80 0.91 -15.31
CA LYS A 294 1.66 0.53 -16.74
C LYS A 294 2.85 1.01 -17.57
N GLN A 295 3.28 2.26 -17.39
CA GLN A 295 4.42 2.82 -18.12
C GLN A 295 5.75 2.14 -17.74
N ILE A 296 5.94 1.80 -16.47
CA ILE A 296 7.10 1.01 -16.03
C ILE A 296 7.10 -0.33 -16.77
N ALA A 297 6.01 -1.10 -16.69
CA ALA A 297 5.91 -2.40 -17.36
C ALA A 297 6.21 -2.32 -18.87
N LEU A 298 5.63 -1.32 -19.55
CA LEU A 298 5.77 -1.14 -20.99
C LEU A 298 7.23 -0.81 -21.40
N GLU A 299 7.91 0.04 -20.63
CA GLU A 299 9.31 0.40 -20.91
C GLU A 299 10.25 -0.81 -20.75
N SER A 300 10.02 -1.68 -19.77
CA SER A 300 10.76 -2.94 -19.60
C SER A 300 10.68 -3.79 -20.86
N ARG A 301 9.46 -3.99 -21.36
CA ARG A 301 9.22 -4.81 -22.55
C ARG A 301 9.90 -4.22 -23.79
N MET A 302 9.84 -2.92 -23.97
CA MET A 302 10.50 -2.25 -25.10
C MET A 302 12.02 -2.39 -25.10
N ARG A 303 12.67 -2.25 -23.94
CA ARG A 303 14.15 -2.38 -23.85
C ARG A 303 14.61 -3.79 -24.22
N LEU A 304 13.82 -4.80 -23.86
CA LEU A 304 14.04 -6.18 -24.29
C LEU A 304 13.85 -6.36 -25.81
N GLU A 305 12.77 -5.81 -26.36
CA GLU A 305 12.48 -5.89 -27.80
C GLU A 305 13.54 -5.17 -28.66
N GLN A 306 14.08 -4.06 -28.15
CA GLN A 306 15.15 -3.29 -28.82
C GLN A 306 16.54 -3.90 -28.63
N GLY A 307 16.68 -4.94 -27.80
CA GLY A 307 17.98 -5.54 -27.47
C GLY A 307 18.88 -4.63 -26.63
N ASP A 308 18.34 -3.53 -26.09
CA ASP A 308 19.01 -2.63 -25.15
C ASP A 308 19.21 -3.32 -23.79
N GLU A 309 18.41 -4.35 -23.50
CA GLU A 309 18.48 -5.16 -22.28
C GLU A 309 18.55 -6.66 -22.61
N SER A 310 19.41 -7.38 -21.90
CA SER A 310 19.52 -8.83 -22.08
C SER A 310 18.34 -9.56 -21.42
N ARG A 311 17.94 -10.70 -21.98
CA ARG A 311 16.92 -11.58 -21.36
C ARG A 311 17.29 -11.99 -19.94
N PHE A 312 18.58 -12.14 -19.66
CA PHE A 312 19.08 -12.45 -18.33
C PHE A 312 18.85 -11.29 -17.34
N SER A 313 19.08 -10.04 -17.77
CA SER A 313 18.81 -8.84 -16.97
C SER A 313 17.34 -8.72 -16.59
N ALA A 314 16.42 -8.93 -17.54
CA ALA A 314 15.00 -8.90 -17.25
C ALA A 314 14.55 -10.02 -16.30
N GLN A 315 15.06 -11.24 -16.48
CA GLN A 315 14.79 -12.34 -15.55
C GLN A 315 15.31 -12.03 -14.14
N PHE A 316 16.48 -11.39 -14.03
CA PHE A 316 17.02 -10.96 -12.76
C PHE A 316 16.16 -9.87 -12.11
N ASP A 317 15.69 -8.88 -12.87
CA ASP A 317 14.77 -7.84 -12.37
C ASP A 317 13.43 -8.44 -11.94
N ASP A 318 12.86 -9.40 -12.67
CA ASP A 318 11.62 -10.10 -12.29
C ASP A 318 11.79 -10.87 -10.95
N VAL A 319 12.89 -11.61 -10.81
CA VAL A 319 13.21 -12.32 -9.55
C VAL A 319 13.43 -11.31 -8.42
N SER A 320 14.11 -10.20 -8.71
CA SER A 320 14.39 -9.17 -7.71
C SER A 320 13.12 -8.47 -7.24
N ALA A 321 12.22 -8.15 -8.17
CA ALA A 321 10.91 -7.61 -7.89
C ALA A 321 10.07 -8.54 -7.02
N ASN A 322 10.10 -9.84 -7.30
CA ASN A 322 9.42 -10.83 -6.48
C ASN A 322 10.00 -10.93 -5.07
N ILE A 323 11.33 -10.90 -4.91
CA ILE A 323 11.99 -10.92 -3.60
C ILE A 323 11.62 -9.67 -2.79
N VAL A 324 11.67 -8.49 -3.42
CA VAL A 324 11.34 -7.22 -2.75
C VAL A 324 9.86 -7.19 -2.36
N ARG A 325 8.95 -7.55 -3.27
CA ARG A 325 7.52 -7.66 -2.98
C ARG A 325 7.23 -8.67 -1.88
N ALA A 326 7.88 -9.83 -1.90
CA ALA A 326 7.73 -10.83 -0.84
C ALA A 326 8.21 -10.29 0.51
N SER A 327 9.25 -9.46 0.53
CA SER A 327 9.74 -8.81 1.76
C SER A 327 8.81 -7.72 2.28
N SER A 328 7.99 -7.12 1.43
CA SER A 328 7.00 -6.11 1.80
C SER A 328 5.58 -6.65 1.95
N LEU A 329 5.38 -7.95 1.76
CA LEU A 329 4.08 -8.61 1.78
C LEU A 329 3.31 -8.37 3.08
N GLY A 330 4.00 -8.26 4.22
CA GLY A 330 3.37 -7.86 5.49
C GLY A 330 2.64 -6.52 5.41
N ARG A 331 3.26 -5.49 4.80
CA ARG A 331 2.62 -4.17 4.59
C ARG A 331 1.41 -4.26 3.66
N VAL A 332 1.49 -5.10 2.63
CA VAL A 332 0.39 -5.33 1.69
C VAL A 332 -0.80 -5.98 2.41
N VAL A 333 -0.54 -6.99 3.24
CA VAL A 333 -1.58 -7.66 4.04
C VAL A 333 -2.22 -6.66 5.01
N GLU A 334 -1.44 -5.83 5.69
CA GLU A 334 -1.95 -4.76 6.57
C GLU A 334 -2.84 -3.78 5.80
N ALA A 335 -2.41 -3.32 4.63
CA ALA A 335 -3.17 -2.38 3.81
C ALA A 335 -4.51 -2.97 3.33
N VAL A 336 -4.50 -4.20 2.80
CA VAL A 336 -5.72 -4.88 2.34
C VAL A 336 -6.68 -5.14 3.50
N PHE A 337 -6.15 -5.53 4.67
CA PHE A 337 -6.98 -5.72 5.87
C PHE A 337 -7.58 -4.40 6.37
N SER A 338 -6.78 -3.33 6.41
CA SER A 338 -7.27 -2.00 6.81
C SER A 338 -8.35 -1.48 5.86
N GLU A 339 -8.18 -1.70 4.55
CA GLU A 339 -9.18 -1.33 3.56
C GLU A 339 -10.49 -2.10 3.78
N LEU A 340 -10.41 -3.43 3.98
CA LEU A 340 -11.58 -4.26 4.28
C LEU A 340 -12.31 -3.80 5.56
N CYS A 341 -11.59 -3.35 6.58
CA CYS A 341 -12.19 -2.84 7.82
C CYS A 341 -12.88 -1.48 7.62
N CYS A 342 -12.43 -0.67 6.67
CA CYS A 342 -12.94 0.67 6.41
C CYS A 342 -13.96 0.75 5.26
N GLU A 343 -14.05 -0.27 4.41
CA GLU A 343 -15.06 -0.35 3.35
C GLU A 343 -16.49 -0.46 3.93
N PRO A 344 -17.53 0.03 3.22
CA PRO A 344 -18.94 -0.13 3.61
C PRO A 344 -19.33 -1.59 3.90
N ILE A 345 -18.71 -2.52 3.18
CA ILE A 345 -18.93 -3.97 3.30
C ILE A 345 -18.37 -4.52 4.63
N GLY A 346 -17.41 -3.82 5.24
CA GLY A 346 -16.87 -4.12 6.57
C GLY A 346 -17.63 -3.38 7.67
N TYR A 347 -17.30 -2.10 7.88
CA TYR A 347 -17.81 -1.30 9.01
C TYR A 347 -19.33 -1.11 8.95
N GLU A 348 -19.86 -0.50 7.88
CA GLU A 348 -21.29 -0.14 7.82
C GLU A 348 -22.19 -1.38 7.86
N PHE A 349 -21.80 -2.45 7.17
CA PHE A 349 -22.57 -3.68 7.13
C PHE A 349 -22.60 -4.42 8.46
N TYR A 350 -21.49 -4.45 9.21
CA TYR A 350 -21.45 -5.07 10.54
C TYR A 350 -22.44 -4.41 11.50
N TYR A 351 -22.43 -3.08 11.56
CA TYR A 351 -23.37 -2.33 12.41
C TYR A 351 -24.81 -2.48 11.91
N LEU A 352 -25.05 -2.47 10.59
CA LEU A 352 -26.38 -2.73 10.04
C LEU A 352 -26.96 -4.08 10.49
N VAL A 353 -26.17 -5.16 10.41
CA VAL A 353 -26.62 -6.50 10.82
C VAL A 353 -26.90 -6.55 12.32
N ARG A 354 -26.00 -5.98 13.14
CA ARG A 354 -26.17 -5.90 14.59
C ARG A 354 -27.42 -5.11 14.99
N ASP A 355 -27.58 -3.91 14.44
CA ASP A 355 -28.68 -3.01 14.77
C ASP A 355 -30.02 -3.62 14.33
N THR A 356 -30.07 -4.23 13.14
CA THR A 356 -31.28 -4.96 12.70
C THR A 356 -31.62 -6.11 13.64
N LEU A 357 -30.61 -6.83 14.15
CA LEU A 357 -30.84 -7.91 15.12
C LEU A 357 -31.41 -7.37 16.43
N VAL A 358 -30.88 -6.26 16.94
CA VAL A 358 -31.39 -5.58 18.14
C VAL A 358 -32.84 -5.15 17.94
N ASP A 359 -33.13 -4.43 16.86
CA ASP A 359 -34.48 -3.95 16.54
C ASP A 359 -35.50 -5.11 16.48
N CYS A 360 -35.12 -6.22 15.82
CA CYS A 360 -35.98 -7.40 15.71
C CYS A 360 -36.22 -8.08 17.07
N TYR A 361 -35.23 -8.15 17.95
CA TYR A 361 -35.38 -8.75 19.28
C TYR A 361 -36.20 -7.87 20.23
N GLU A 362 -36.01 -6.54 20.20
CA GLU A 362 -36.81 -5.60 20.99
C GLU A 362 -38.29 -5.68 20.62
N ALA A 363 -38.60 -5.82 19.33
CA ALA A 363 -39.98 -5.96 18.84
C ALA A 363 -40.70 -7.24 19.31
N LEU A 364 -39.98 -8.24 19.82
CA LEU A 364 -40.55 -9.50 20.30
C LEU A 364 -40.89 -9.51 21.80
N ASP A 365 -40.60 -8.45 22.56
CA ASP A 365 -40.84 -8.33 24.01
C ASP A 365 -40.19 -9.46 24.87
N ASP A 366 -39.35 -10.30 24.27
CA ASP A 366 -38.65 -11.47 24.86
C ASP A 366 -37.19 -11.08 25.19
N ALA A 367 -36.98 -10.03 26.01
CA ALA A 367 -35.63 -9.55 26.34
C ALA A 367 -35.19 -9.76 27.81
N PRO A 368 -34.93 -10.99 28.28
CA PRO A 368 -34.14 -11.16 29.50
C PRO A 368 -32.63 -11.30 29.26
N GLU A 369 -32.18 -11.85 28.13
CA GLU A 369 -30.75 -12.10 27.87
C GLU A 369 -30.47 -12.03 26.36
N LEU A 370 -30.45 -10.81 25.79
CA LEU A 370 -30.02 -10.58 24.41
C LEU A 370 -28.52 -10.92 24.33
N ASP A 371 -28.20 -12.11 23.83
CA ASP A 371 -26.81 -12.57 23.70
C ASP A 371 -26.14 -11.90 22.49
N LEU A 372 -25.68 -10.67 22.68
CA LEU A 372 -24.82 -9.95 21.73
C LEU A 372 -23.34 -10.28 21.90
N THR A 373 -22.97 -11.24 22.75
CA THR A 373 -21.58 -11.69 22.91
C THR A 373 -20.93 -12.08 21.57
N PRO A 374 -21.67 -12.65 20.59
CA PRO A 374 -21.16 -12.91 19.25
C PRO A 374 -20.95 -11.66 18.39
N PHE A 375 -21.33 -10.46 18.82
CA PHE A 375 -21.11 -9.19 18.10
C PHE A 375 -20.30 -8.21 18.97
N PRO A 376 -19.00 -8.47 19.20
CA PRO A 376 -18.20 -7.61 20.05
C PRO A 376 -17.81 -6.31 19.32
N ASP A 377 -17.90 -5.18 20.03
CA ASP A 377 -17.61 -3.83 19.51
C ASP A 377 -16.19 -3.69 18.93
N ASP A 378 -15.24 -4.49 19.40
CA ASP A 378 -13.83 -4.47 19.03
C ASP A 378 -13.45 -5.51 17.95
N LEU A 379 -14.44 -6.18 17.34
CA LEU A 379 -14.19 -7.19 16.32
C LEU A 379 -13.56 -6.59 15.06
N LEU A 380 -14.05 -5.43 14.62
CA LEU A 380 -13.57 -4.75 13.41
C LEU A 380 -12.35 -3.89 13.73
N GLY A 381 -11.33 -3.96 12.87
CA GLY A 381 -10.13 -3.14 13.01
C GLY A 381 -9.20 -3.59 14.14
N ARG A 382 -9.40 -4.80 14.71
CA ARG A 382 -8.44 -5.39 15.64
C ARG A 382 -7.06 -5.46 14.98
N ALA A 383 -6.06 -4.85 15.62
CA ALA A 383 -4.72 -4.76 15.07
C ALA A 383 -4.13 -6.15 14.79
N LEU A 384 -3.66 -6.35 13.56
CA LEU A 384 -2.94 -7.57 13.19
C LEU A 384 -1.46 -7.39 13.50
N ASN A 385 -0.87 -8.30 14.28
CA ASN A 385 0.59 -8.36 14.40
C ASN A 385 1.16 -9.25 13.29
N LEU A 386 1.43 -8.64 12.12
CA LEU A 386 1.91 -9.30 10.90
C LEU A 386 3.44 -9.25 10.74
N LEU A 387 4.11 -8.39 11.52
CA LEU A 387 5.56 -8.17 11.45
C LEU A 387 6.36 -9.45 11.73
N ASP A 388 5.84 -10.29 12.64
CA ASP A 388 6.49 -11.51 13.09
C ASP A 388 6.07 -12.74 12.30
N ILE A 389 5.20 -12.65 11.29
CA ILE A 389 4.77 -13.84 10.54
C ILE A 389 5.88 -14.33 9.61
N GLN A 390 6.19 -15.63 9.68
CA GLN A 390 7.23 -16.27 8.90
C GLN A 390 6.82 -16.47 7.43
N ALA A 391 5.52 -16.67 7.18
CA ALA A 391 4.92 -16.89 5.86
C ALA A 391 3.79 -15.85 5.60
N PRO A 392 4.13 -14.61 5.20
CA PRO A 392 3.15 -13.55 4.98
C PRO A 392 2.18 -13.83 3.82
N ASP A 393 2.50 -14.77 2.93
CA ASP A 393 1.64 -15.29 1.87
C ASP A 393 0.44 -16.07 2.41
N LEU A 394 0.61 -16.79 3.52
CA LEU A 394 -0.50 -17.43 4.22
C LEU A 394 -1.41 -16.40 4.89
N ALA A 395 -0.86 -15.30 5.41
CA ALA A 395 -1.66 -14.21 5.97
C ALA A 395 -2.52 -13.53 4.89
N LEU A 396 -1.95 -13.30 3.71
CA LEU A 396 -2.70 -12.76 2.56
C LEU A 396 -3.82 -13.69 2.11
N LEU A 397 -3.58 -15.00 2.11
CA LEU A 397 -4.60 -16.02 1.84
C LEU A 397 -5.78 -15.93 2.81
N GLU A 398 -5.51 -15.80 4.11
CA GLU A 398 -6.57 -15.68 5.11
C GLU A 398 -7.34 -14.37 5.00
N VAL A 399 -6.67 -13.24 4.71
CA VAL A 399 -7.35 -11.95 4.42
C VAL A 399 -8.24 -12.07 3.18
N GLY A 400 -7.73 -12.72 2.13
CA GLY A 400 -8.49 -12.98 0.92
C GLY A 400 -9.72 -13.87 1.15
N ARG A 401 -9.55 -14.94 1.95
CA ARG A 401 -10.63 -15.84 2.34
C ARG A 401 -11.70 -15.11 3.15
N LEU A 402 -11.29 -14.27 4.11
CA LEU A 402 -12.19 -13.43 4.89
C LEU A 402 -13.01 -12.52 3.96
N ARG A 403 -12.36 -11.80 3.04
CA ARG A 403 -13.04 -10.92 2.07
C ARG A 403 -14.10 -11.66 1.26
N ASN A 404 -13.78 -12.85 0.74
CA ASN A 404 -14.71 -13.65 -0.06
C ASN A 404 -15.90 -14.17 0.76
N ASN A 405 -15.66 -14.60 1.99
CA ASN A 405 -16.71 -15.05 2.90
C ASN A 405 -17.65 -13.89 3.25
N ILE A 406 -17.10 -12.74 3.66
CA ILE A 406 -17.86 -11.52 3.97
C ILE A 406 -18.70 -11.10 2.79
N HIS A 407 -18.12 -11.04 1.58
CA HIS A 407 -18.86 -10.60 0.40
C HIS A 407 -20.05 -11.51 0.09
N SER A 408 -19.86 -12.83 0.22
CA SER A 408 -20.93 -13.81 0.02
C SER A 408 -22.03 -13.67 1.08
N GLU A 409 -21.64 -13.47 2.33
CA GLU A 409 -22.58 -13.26 3.44
C GLU A 409 -23.34 -11.94 3.35
N VAL A 410 -22.68 -10.87 2.89
CA VAL A 410 -23.33 -9.56 2.67
C VAL A 410 -24.46 -9.70 1.66
N MET A 411 -24.22 -10.39 0.55
CA MET A 411 -25.26 -10.63 -0.47
C MET A 411 -26.44 -11.43 0.10
N ARG A 412 -26.15 -12.45 0.92
CA ARG A 412 -27.18 -13.28 1.57
C ARG A 412 -27.99 -12.49 2.59
N LEU A 413 -27.32 -11.83 3.53
CA LEU A 413 -27.93 -11.08 4.62
C LEU A 413 -28.69 -9.85 4.13
N THR A 414 -28.22 -9.17 3.08
CA THR A 414 -28.97 -8.06 2.46
C THR A 414 -30.34 -8.52 1.96
N GLY A 415 -30.40 -9.70 1.31
CA GLY A 415 -31.67 -10.28 0.87
C GLY A 415 -32.58 -10.67 2.04
N ILE A 416 -32.00 -11.19 3.12
CA ILE A 416 -32.73 -11.55 4.35
C ILE A 416 -33.32 -10.28 4.99
N ILE A 417 -32.52 -9.25 5.23
CA ILE A 417 -32.94 -7.96 5.83
C ILE A 417 -34.01 -7.28 4.98
N ALA A 418 -33.90 -7.32 3.65
CA ALA A 418 -34.91 -6.76 2.76
C ALA A 418 -36.28 -7.45 2.94
N GLY A 419 -36.29 -8.77 3.16
CA GLY A 419 -37.52 -9.52 3.43
C GLY A 419 -38.20 -9.14 4.74
N ASP A 420 -37.43 -8.71 5.75
CA ASP A 420 -38.00 -8.20 7.00
C ASP A 420 -38.63 -6.82 6.83
N LYS A 421 -37.96 -5.93 6.09
CA LYS A 421 -38.53 -4.62 5.74
C LYS A 421 -39.87 -4.75 5.03
N GLU A 422 -39.98 -5.66 4.05
CA GLU A 422 -41.26 -5.92 3.38
C GLU A 422 -42.34 -6.42 4.37
N ARG A 423 -41.96 -7.26 5.35
CA ARG A 423 -42.87 -7.74 6.38
C ARG A 423 -43.33 -6.61 7.30
N ALA A 424 -42.42 -5.74 7.72
CA ALA A 424 -42.72 -4.58 8.54
C ALA A 424 -43.67 -3.60 7.82
N GLU A 425 -43.42 -3.32 6.54
CA GLU A 425 -44.32 -2.49 5.70
C GLU A 425 -45.73 -3.09 5.59
N ARG A 426 -45.84 -4.42 5.46
CA ARG A 426 -47.15 -5.10 5.44
C ARG A 426 -47.87 -4.98 6.78
N LEU A 427 -47.17 -5.14 7.90
CA LEU A 427 -47.74 -4.98 9.24
C LEU A 427 -48.23 -3.55 9.46
N GLU A 428 -47.46 -2.54 9.05
CA GLU A 428 -47.85 -1.14 9.12
C GLU A 428 -49.09 -0.86 8.26
N ALA A 429 -49.15 -1.40 7.04
CA ALA A 429 -50.32 -1.28 6.17
C ALA A 429 -51.58 -1.91 6.78
N ILE A 430 -51.45 -3.05 7.47
CA ILE A 430 -52.56 -3.67 8.21
C ILE A 430 -52.99 -2.78 9.38
N GLN A 431 -52.03 -2.26 10.16
CA GLN A 431 -52.30 -1.38 11.29
C GLN A 431 -53.05 -0.11 10.84
N ASN A 432 -52.63 0.50 9.74
CA ASN A 432 -53.29 1.69 9.19
C ASN A 432 -54.73 1.40 8.75
N LYS A 433 -54.98 0.26 8.09
CA LYS A 433 -56.35 -0.17 7.74
C LYS A 433 -57.22 -0.40 8.97
N ILE A 434 -56.67 -0.97 10.04
CA ILE A 434 -57.40 -1.15 11.30
C ILE A 434 -57.76 0.22 11.89
N ARG A 435 -56.83 1.19 11.91
CA ARG A 435 -57.08 2.55 12.38
C ARG A 435 -58.18 3.26 11.57
N GLU A 436 -58.18 3.11 10.25
CA GLU A 436 -59.23 3.66 9.38
C GLU A 436 -60.61 3.06 9.68
N LEU A 437 -60.68 1.73 9.84
CA LEU A 437 -61.93 1.03 10.15
C LEU A 437 -62.46 1.34 11.55
N ALA A 438 -61.58 1.72 12.48
CA ALA A 438 -61.94 2.07 13.85
C ALA A 438 -62.64 3.45 13.96
N VAL A 439 -62.57 4.30 12.94
CA VAL A 439 -63.20 5.63 12.93
C VAL A 439 -64.74 5.54 12.97
N GLU A 440 -65.31 4.52 12.32
CA GLU A 440 -66.76 4.26 12.34
C GLU A 440 -67.08 2.87 12.91
N ALA A 441 -67.62 2.84 14.12
CA ALA A 441 -68.01 1.60 14.79
C ALA A 441 -69.26 0.98 14.14
N SER A 442 -69.04 -0.01 13.27
CA SER A 442 -70.10 -0.88 12.72
C SER A 442 -69.74 -2.36 12.90
N LEU A 443 -70.76 -3.23 12.95
CA LEU A 443 -70.55 -4.67 13.09
C LEU A 443 -69.71 -5.26 11.93
N ALA A 444 -69.86 -4.70 10.73
CA ALA A 444 -69.09 -5.06 9.55
C ALA A 444 -67.61 -4.65 9.68
N ASN A 445 -67.35 -3.42 10.17
CA ASN A 445 -65.98 -2.94 10.41
C ASN A 445 -65.30 -3.73 11.53
N MET A 446 -66.02 -4.04 12.61
CA MET A 446 -65.50 -4.88 13.71
C MET A 446 -65.08 -6.27 13.23
N LYS A 447 -65.90 -6.92 12.39
CA LYS A 447 -65.56 -8.22 11.82
C LYS A 447 -64.29 -8.14 10.96
N LYS A 448 -64.18 -7.11 10.12
CA LYS A 448 -63.02 -6.92 9.22
C LYS A 448 -61.75 -6.55 9.98
N MET A 449 -61.84 -5.80 11.07
CA MET A 449 -60.71 -5.57 11.98
C MET A 449 -60.23 -6.87 12.62
N GLY A 450 -61.15 -7.78 13.02
CA GLY A 450 -60.78 -9.10 13.54
C GLY A 450 -60.07 -9.98 12.50
N GLU A 451 -60.50 -9.93 11.24
CA GLU A 451 -59.82 -10.63 10.13
C GLU A 451 -58.40 -10.09 9.91
N LEU A 452 -58.24 -8.77 9.86
CA LEU A 452 -56.94 -8.08 9.72
C LEU A 452 -56.02 -8.33 10.91
N ALA A 453 -56.55 -8.33 12.14
CA ALA A 453 -55.77 -8.65 13.34
C ALA A 453 -55.29 -10.11 13.31
N GLY A 454 -56.12 -11.05 12.84
CA GLY A 454 -55.72 -12.44 12.64
C GLY A 454 -54.63 -12.61 11.57
N GLU A 455 -54.67 -11.81 10.50
CA GLU A 455 -53.60 -11.75 9.49
C GLU A 455 -52.30 -11.19 10.08
N ALA A 456 -52.37 -10.10 10.86
CA ALA A 456 -51.23 -9.52 11.56
C ALA A 456 -50.59 -10.49 12.55
N SER A 457 -51.38 -11.20 13.37
CA SER A 457 -50.85 -12.22 14.30
C SER A 457 -50.08 -13.32 13.58
N LYS A 458 -50.59 -13.82 12.45
CA LYS A 458 -49.87 -14.83 11.64
C LYS A 458 -48.57 -14.28 11.06
N LEU A 459 -48.58 -13.04 10.59
CA LEU A 459 -47.37 -12.36 10.11
C LEU A 459 -46.32 -12.20 11.22
N ILE A 460 -46.72 -11.80 12.42
CA ILE A 460 -45.85 -11.67 13.59
C ILE A 460 -45.27 -13.04 13.98
N GLU A 461 -46.09 -14.09 14.10
CA GLU A 461 -45.63 -15.45 14.40
C GLU A 461 -44.64 -15.97 13.35
N SER A 462 -44.94 -15.76 12.05
CA SER A 462 -44.02 -16.14 10.96
C SER A 462 -42.72 -15.33 10.97
N GLY A 463 -42.79 -14.06 11.39
CA GLY A 463 -41.63 -13.18 11.55
C GLY A 463 -40.73 -13.65 12.68
N ARG A 464 -41.32 -14.07 13.81
CA ARG A 464 -40.59 -14.68 14.92
C ARG A 464 -39.85 -15.95 14.50
N GLY A 465 -40.52 -16.85 13.78
CA GLY A 465 -39.90 -18.07 13.25
C GLY A 465 -38.75 -17.74 12.29
N TRP A 466 -38.97 -16.82 11.36
CA TRP A 466 -37.93 -16.35 10.44
C TRP A 466 -36.73 -15.72 11.17
N LEU A 467 -36.94 -14.91 12.22
CA LEU A 467 -35.86 -14.28 12.97
C LEU A 467 -34.97 -15.34 13.63
N LEU A 468 -35.59 -16.28 14.35
CA LEU A 468 -34.88 -17.28 15.15
C LEU A 468 -34.25 -18.38 14.29
N GLU A 469 -34.88 -18.76 13.17
CA GLU A 469 -34.44 -19.88 12.33
C GLU A 469 -33.59 -19.44 11.13
N VAL A 470 -33.69 -18.17 10.70
CA VAL A 470 -33.03 -17.68 9.48
C VAL A 470 -32.08 -16.53 9.77
N PHE A 471 -32.57 -15.40 10.28
CA PHE A 471 -31.74 -14.19 10.37
C PHE A 471 -30.69 -14.27 11.49
N SER A 472 -31.10 -14.66 12.71
CA SER A 472 -30.17 -14.78 13.83
C SER A 472 -29.04 -15.77 13.53
N PRO A 473 -29.28 -17.02 13.09
CA PRO A 473 -28.19 -17.93 12.72
C PRO A 473 -27.28 -17.38 11.61
N ALA A 474 -27.85 -16.70 10.61
CA ALA A 474 -27.10 -16.09 9.51
C ALA A 474 -26.18 -14.96 9.99
N ALA A 475 -26.69 -14.12 10.89
CA ALA A 475 -25.95 -13.02 11.49
C ALA A 475 -24.76 -13.56 12.33
N HIS A 476 -24.98 -14.62 13.11
CA HIS A 476 -23.92 -15.28 13.87
C HIS A 476 -22.84 -15.92 12.98
N GLU A 477 -23.23 -16.52 11.86
CA GLU A 477 -22.32 -17.10 10.87
C GLU A 477 -21.42 -16.03 10.24
N TYR A 478 -22.00 -14.87 9.91
CA TYR A 478 -21.25 -13.71 9.43
C TYR A 478 -20.14 -13.29 10.42
N VAL A 479 -20.44 -13.21 11.72
CA VAL A 479 -19.43 -12.89 12.73
C VAL A 479 -18.42 -14.02 12.94
N ALA A 480 -18.87 -15.28 12.85
CA ALA A 480 -17.97 -16.42 12.96
C ALA A 480 -16.85 -16.38 11.91
N HIS A 481 -17.09 -15.83 10.71
CA HIS A 481 -16.02 -15.63 9.72
C HIS A 481 -14.89 -14.72 10.20
N TRP A 482 -15.21 -13.63 10.90
CA TRP A 482 -14.21 -12.74 11.49
C TRP A 482 -13.42 -13.41 12.61
N HIS A 483 -14.11 -14.11 13.53
CA HIS A 483 -13.44 -14.87 14.59
C HIS A 483 -12.51 -15.95 14.04
N ASN A 484 -12.99 -16.71 13.06
CA ASN A 484 -12.21 -17.75 12.39
C ASN A 484 -10.98 -17.17 11.68
N PHE A 485 -11.12 -16.00 11.06
CA PHE A 485 -10.00 -15.28 10.47
C PHE A 485 -8.94 -14.90 11.51
N TYR A 486 -9.31 -14.26 12.63
CA TYR A 486 -8.33 -13.90 13.65
C TYR A 486 -7.65 -15.12 14.26
N ALA A 487 -8.40 -16.20 14.51
CA ALA A 487 -7.83 -17.45 14.98
C ALA A 487 -6.85 -18.07 13.95
N ALA A 488 -7.15 -17.97 12.65
CA ALA A 488 -6.28 -18.45 11.59
C ALA A 488 -4.99 -17.61 11.51
N ILE A 489 -5.08 -16.28 11.59
CA ILE A 489 -3.93 -15.38 11.62
C ILE A 489 -3.04 -15.65 12.85
N ASP A 490 -3.64 -15.83 14.03
CA ASP A 490 -2.92 -16.10 15.27
C ASP A 490 -2.20 -17.46 15.24
N ALA A 491 -2.72 -18.42 14.47
CA ALA A 491 -2.13 -19.75 14.29
C ALA A 491 -0.97 -19.79 13.27
N LEU A 492 -0.72 -18.70 12.52
CA LEU A 492 0.35 -18.69 11.52
C LEU A 492 1.74 -18.79 12.15
N PRO A 493 2.70 -19.51 11.52
CA PRO A 493 4.05 -19.63 12.03
C PRO A 493 4.71 -18.26 12.18
N ARG A 494 5.31 -17.98 13.34
CA ARG A 494 6.01 -16.72 13.64
C ARG A 494 7.53 -16.90 13.59
N LYS A 495 8.24 -15.85 13.15
CA LYS A 495 9.70 -15.71 13.15
C LYS A 495 10.21 -15.71 14.60
N GLY A 496 10.57 -16.89 15.09
CA GLY A 496 11.37 -17.06 16.30
C GLY A 496 10.77 -16.49 17.59
N LEU A 497 9.97 -17.30 18.28
CA LEU A 497 10.27 -17.49 19.70
C LEU A 497 11.29 -18.64 19.77
N PRO A 498 12.38 -18.53 20.56
CA PRO A 498 13.20 -19.70 20.82
C PRO A 498 12.25 -20.78 21.33
N ALA A 499 12.30 -21.97 20.72
CA ALA A 499 11.57 -23.11 21.24
C ALA A 499 11.93 -23.22 22.72
N MET A 500 10.97 -22.99 23.62
CA MET A 500 11.08 -23.43 25.00
C MET A 500 11.21 -24.95 24.91
N GLN A 501 12.45 -25.42 24.80
CA GLN A 501 12.78 -26.80 25.07
C GLN A 501 12.43 -27.01 26.53
N HIS A 502 11.28 -27.64 26.77
CA HIS A 502 11.04 -28.34 28.02
C HIS A 502 12.16 -29.36 28.19
N THR A 503 13.22 -28.93 28.87
CA THR A 503 14.26 -29.82 29.36
C THR A 503 13.78 -30.25 30.76
N PRO A 504 13.59 -31.55 31.02
CA PRO A 504 13.25 -32.03 32.35
C PRO A 504 14.35 -31.65 33.35
N PRO A 505 14.04 -31.47 34.64
CA PRO A 505 15.01 -31.00 35.62
C PRO A 505 16.08 -32.06 35.85
N GLY A 506 17.26 -31.83 35.27
CA GLY A 506 18.48 -32.59 35.50
C GLY A 506 19.55 -31.66 36.04
N SER A 507 19.83 -31.82 37.34
CA SER A 507 20.87 -31.19 38.14
C SER A 507 22.19 -30.86 37.41
N ALA A 508 22.60 -29.59 37.44
CA ALA A 508 23.99 -29.20 37.67
C ALA A 508 24.06 -27.70 38.03
N ASP A 509 24.74 -27.41 39.13
CA ASP A 509 24.93 -26.10 39.74
C ASP A 509 25.50 -25.05 38.78
N PHE A 510 24.86 -23.89 38.73
CA PHE A 510 25.50 -22.64 38.32
C PHE A 510 24.95 -21.50 39.17
N THR A 511 25.76 -21.01 40.10
CA THR A 511 25.53 -19.75 40.82
C THR A 511 25.80 -18.56 39.91
N PRO A 512 24.83 -17.68 39.62
CA PRO A 512 25.10 -16.37 39.03
C PRO A 512 25.35 -15.35 40.15
N GLY A 513 26.44 -14.60 40.06
CA GLY A 513 26.63 -13.38 40.85
C GLY A 513 25.60 -12.30 40.46
N PRO A 514 25.32 -11.33 41.34
CA PRO A 514 24.21 -10.40 41.17
C PRO A 514 24.53 -9.39 40.07
N GLY A 515 23.77 -9.44 38.98
CA GLY A 515 23.71 -8.41 37.94
C GLY A 515 22.60 -7.40 38.25
N PRO A 516 22.71 -6.15 37.77
CA PRO A 516 21.76 -5.08 38.09
C PRO A 516 20.45 -5.32 37.31
N GLY A 517 19.53 -6.06 37.94
CA GLY A 517 18.21 -6.37 37.39
C GLY A 517 17.27 -7.04 38.41
N ASP A 518 17.79 -7.46 39.57
CA ASP A 518 16.99 -8.19 40.57
C ASP A 518 15.96 -7.33 41.33
N ALA A 519 16.14 -6.00 41.39
CA ALA A 519 15.19 -5.12 42.08
C ALA A 519 13.90 -4.91 41.27
N GLU A 520 13.99 -4.57 39.98
CA GLU A 520 12.81 -4.43 39.09
C GLU A 520 12.08 -5.77 38.91
N ASN A 521 12.83 -6.89 38.89
CA ASN A 521 12.24 -8.22 38.72
C ASN A 521 11.57 -8.75 40.01
N ALA A 522 11.97 -8.26 41.19
CA ALA A 522 11.27 -8.52 42.44
C ALA A 522 9.97 -7.70 42.55
N GLU A 523 10.02 -6.43 42.16
CA GLU A 523 8.86 -5.52 42.16
C GLU A 523 7.78 -6.00 41.17
N LEU A 524 8.17 -6.45 39.97
CA LEU A 524 7.25 -7.04 38.99
C LEU A 524 6.63 -8.36 39.46
N LYS A 525 7.37 -9.19 40.20
CA LYS A 525 6.83 -10.43 40.79
C LYS A 525 5.86 -10.13 41.93
N GLU A 526 6.13 -9.12 42.74
CA GLU A 526 5.23 -8.68 43.81
C GLU A 526 3.94 -8.10 43.25
N LEU A 527 4.03 -7.26 42.21
CA LEU A 527 2.87 -6.72 41.48
C LEU A 527 2.04 -7.82 40.82
N LEU A 528 2.68 -8.83 40.22
CA LEU A 528 1.96 -9.99 39.66
C LEU A 528 1.23 -10.78 40.74
N HIS A 529 1.87 -10.97 41.91
CA HIS A 529 1.28 -11.72 43.02
C HIS A 529 0.10 -10.98 43.66
N LEU A 530 0.17 -9.64 43.75
CA LEU A 530 -0.93 -8.78 44.17
C LEU A 530 -2.08 -8.84 43.16
N ALA A 531 -1.79 -8.72 41.85
CA ALA A 531 -2.82 -8.79 40.81
C ALA A 531 -3.51 -10.17 40.72
N GLN A 532 -2.79 -11.25 41.06
CA GLN A 532 -3.36 -12.58 41.18
C GLN A 532 -4.26 -12.71 42.43
N ALA A 533 -3.84 -12.15 43.56
CA ALA A 533 -4.66 -12.14 44.78
C ALA A 533 -5.95 -11.33 44.60
N ASP A 534 -5.89 -10.17 43.92
CA ASP A 534 -7.07 -9.36 43.61
C ASP A 534 -8.02 -10.08 42.64
N ASN A 535 -7.49 -10.79 41.64
CA ASN A 535 -8.31 -11.62 40.75
C ASN A 535 -9.04 -12.74 41.49
N GLU A 536 -8.37 -13.39 42.45
CA GLU A 536 -9.00 -14.41 43.29
C GLU A 536 -10.07 -13.82 44.21
N HIS A 537 -9.85 -12.62 44.76
CA HIS A 537 -10.85 -11.92 45.56
C HIS A 537 -12.09 -11.58 44.73
N LEU A 538 -11.91 -10.99 43.55
CA LEU A 538 -13.00 -10.63 42.65
C LEU A 538 -13.80 -11.85 42.16
N ARG A 539 -13.13 -12.99 41.97
CA ARG A 539 -13.81 -14.26 41.65
C ARG A 539 -14.70 -14.74 42.81
N ARG A 540 -14.23 -14.65 44.06
CA ARG A 540 -15.05 -15.00 45.23
C ARG A 540 -16.25 -14.06 45.38
N ASP A 541 -16.07 -12.76 45.18
CA ASP A 541 -17.16 -11.78 45.24
C ASP A 541 -18.21 -12.04 44.15
N LEU A 542 -17.78 -12.39 42.93
CA LEU A 542 -18.67 -12.78 41.84
C LEU A 542 -19.47 -14.05 42.17
N ASP A 543 -18.85 -15.04 42.77
CA ASP A 543 -19.53 -16.27 43.18
C ASP A 543 -20.52 -16.03 44.33
N GLU A 544 -20.19 -15.15 45.29
CA GLU A 544 -21.11 -14.73 46.35
C GLU A 544 -22.30 -13.92 45.82
N LEU A 545 -22.07 -13.02 44.86
CA LEU A 545 -23.12 -12.26 44.18
C LEU A 545 -24.05 -13.18 43.37
N ARG A 546 -23.49 -14.16 42.65
CA ARG A 546 -24.28 -15.18 41.93
C ARG A 546 -25.10 -16.04 42.88
N ALA A 547 -24.51 -16.48 44.00
CA ALA A 547 -25.24 -17.22 45.03
C ALA A 547 -26.34 -16.37 45.67
N SER A 548 -26.11 -15.07 45.88
CA SER A 548 -27.11 -14.13 46.41
C SER A 548 -28.25 -13.90 45.42
N ALA A 549 -27.94 -13.71 44.14
CA ALA A 549 -28.92 -13.57 43.07
C ALA A 549 -29.78 -14.85 42.94
N HIS A 550 -29.17 -16.03 43.04
CA HIS A 550 -29.91 -17.29 43.02
C HIS A 550 -30.82 -17.45 44.24
N ARG A 551 -30.37 -17.06 45.44
CA ARG A 551 -31.21 -17.04 46.66
C ARG A 551 -32.41 -16.09 46.51
N MET A 552 -32.20 -14.91 45.94
CA MET A 552 -33.30 -13.95 45.69
C MET A 552 -34.30 -14.48 44.66
N ARG A 553 -33.83 -15.11 43.56
CA ARG A 553 -34.70 -15.76 42.58
C ARG A 553 -35.56 -16.87 43.20
N ASN A 554 -34.97 -17.72 44.05
CA ASN A 554 -35.73 -18.78 44.73
C ASN A 554 -36.75 -18.23 45.74
N GLN A 555 -36.43 -17.12 46.42
CA GLN A 555 -37.39 -16.46 47.31
C GLN A 555 -38.55 -15.78 46.56
N LEU A 556 -38.29 -15.26 45.35
CA LEU A 556 -39.32 -14.71 44.47
C LEU A 556 -40.23 -15.81 43.91
N ALA A 557 -39.67 -16.95 43.49
CA ALA A 557 -40.43 -18.10 43.02
C ALA A 557 -41.34 -18.67 44.14
N ASN A 558 -40.82 -18.85 45.35
CA ASN A 558 -41.62 -19.36 46.48
C ASN A 558 -42.73 -18.38 46.91
N LYS A 559 -42.56 -17.07 46.72
CA LYS A 559 -43.60 -16.06 46.99
C LYS A 559 -44.72 -16.05 45.95
N GLN A 560 -44.43 -16.45 44.71
CA GLN A 560 -45.45 -16.60 43.67
C GLN A 560 -46.30 -17.86 43.92
N GLU A 561 -45.69 -18.99 44.30
CA GLU A 561 -46.44 -20.20 44.67
C GLU A 561 -47.36 -20.00 45.89
N THR A 562 -46.94 -19.22 46.90
CA THR A 562 -47.80 -18.92 48.06
C THR A 562 -48.89 -17.87 47.79
N GLN A 563 -48.83 -17.12 46.68
CA GLN A 563 -49.92 -16.25 46.23
C GLN A 563 -50.95 -16.98 45.39
N GLU A 564 -50.56 -18.05 44.68
CA GLU A 564 -51.49 -18.88 43.90
C GLU A 564 -52.34 -19.82 44.78
N GLU A 565 -51.86 -20.23 45.95
CA GLU A 565 -52.65 -21.06 46.91
C GLU A 565 -53.65 -20.25 47.77
N ASN A 566 -53.68 -18.92 47.67
CA ASN A 566 -54.53 -18.04 48.51
C ASN A 566 -55.47 -17.14 47.69
N ILE A 567 -56.02 -17.67 46.60
CA ILE A 567 -57.14 -17.05 45.88
C ILE A 567 -58.40 -17.91 46.15
N PRO A 568 -59.40 -17.43 46.92
CA PRO A 568 -60.64 -18.17 47.21
C PRO A 568 -61.56 -18.34 46.00
#